data_AF-A0A9X0W6D6-F1
#
_entry.id   AF-A0A9X0W6D6-F1
#
_cell.length_a   1.000
_cell.length_b   1.000
_cell.length_c   1.000
_cell.angle_alpha   90.00
_cell.angle_beta   90.00
_cell.angle_gamma   90.00
#
_symmetry.space_group_name_H-M   'P 1'
#
loop_
_entity.id
_entity.type
_entity.pdbx_description
1 polymer ?
#
loop_
_entity_poly.entity_id
_entity_poly.type
_entity_poly.pdbx_seq_one_letter_code
_entity_poly.pdbx_strand_id
1 'polypeptide(L)'
;MISPAMELLNALFRSPPWEAVRLGLHLAFGLALLFWLWQALQLRSVVPLKHLARPRAWLLPTVGLIGLCLVAILGYQATWQLGGTARPQFIAFMQSHDRRQFNPAHWIQRGRILDQRGQVLAESRNRGGAAERVYPFGSVFAHAIGYADPRFGLSGVESMANPALNGSTLDSLGDWGELGRQLLTQSKRPRGQDLVTTLDAGLQQAAVEQIASAKGIGRGAVVLMRPADGAVLVMASVPGFDPNQLHPTLFRGGDPATPLLNRATQGQYPPGSVFKVILAAQALENGFRGRLDNPANGYTTSSRYRPIRDHEYYEAQRSGRAWAGHGVLDLTTALAKSSNVFFAQLGVLGGHRALAKTGERFLFNRSIAFVGGPSGTVHLQAAQLEPIPERDRYGLAQAAIGQGRVTTTPGYMALVAAAIANDGVAMRPRLLRDTAPEVLGRFMSADTARRLRVMLRRAVTDGTGQGIETAGLEIAGKTGTAENPQGASHSWFIGFAPASAPRLAFVVLVEHGGYGSTVAAPIARDLLLKAAEQGF
;
A
#
# COMPACT_ATOMS: atom_id res chain seq x y z
N MET A 1 21.33 21.52 -9.38
CA MET A 1 21.61 22.64 -10.29
C MET A 1 22.34 22.06 -11.48
N ILE A 2 21.71 22.05 -12.64
CA ILE A 2 22.36 21.67 -13.90
C ILE A 2 23.29 22.84 -14.26
N SER A 3 24.52 22.58 -14.72
CA SER A 3 25.46 23.67 -14.99
C SER A 3 24.95 24.54 -16.16
N PRO A 4 25.27 25.85 -16.19
CA PRO A 4 24.89 26.74 -17.30
C PRO A 4 25.33 26.22 -18.67
N ALA A 5 26.44 25.46 -18.72
CA ALA A 5 26.92 24.82 -19.93
C ALA A 5 25.98 23.71 -20.43
N MET A 6 25.34 22.96 -19.53
CA MET A 6 24.34 21.95 -19.89
C MET A 6 23.02 22.57 -20.34
N GLU A 7 22.62 23.72 -19.79
CA GLU A 7 21.45 24.46 -20.29
C GLU A 7 21.69 25.00 -21.70
N LEU A 8 22.89 25.52 -21.96
CA LEU A 8 23.30 25.97 -23.28
C LEU A 8 23.32 24.82 -24.31
N LEU A 9 23.90 23.67 -23.94
CA LEU A 9 23.89 22.47 -24.79
C LEU A 9 22.46 21.97 -25.05
N ASN A 10 21.60 21.96 -24.03
CA ASN A 10 20.21 21.57 -24.20
C ASN A 10 19.42 22.55 -25.08
N ALA A 11 19.70 23.86 -24.99
CA ALA A 11 19.12 24.86 -25.88
C ALA A 11 19.61 24.68 -27.32
N LEU A 12 20.90 24.39 -27.50
CA LEU A 12 21.50 24.10 -28.79
C LEU A 12 20.85 22.86 -29.44
N PHE A 13 20.71 21.76 -28.69
CA PHE A 13 20.09 20.52 -29.18
C PHE A 13 18.58 20.62 -29.47
N ARG A 14 17.91 21.64 -28.92
CA ARG A 14 16.48 21.93 -29.20
C ARG A 14 16.28 22.94 -30.33
N SER A 15 17.37 23.51 -30.84
CA SER A 15 17.29 24.58 -31.83
C SER A 15 17.05 24.01 -33.24
N PRO A 16 16.26 24.67 -34.10
CA PRO A 16 16.11 24.29 -35.51
C PRO A 16 17.45 24.13 -36.26
N PRO A 17 18.51 24.93 -35.98
CA PRO A 17 19.86 24.71 -36.53
C PRO A 17 20.43 23.32 -36.21
N TRP A 18 20.14 22.76 -35.04
CA TRP A 18 20.66 21.44 -34.67
C TRP A 18 20.03 20.32 -35.47
N GLU A 19 18.75 20.40 -35.83
CA GLU A 19 18.13 19.44 -36.76
C GLU A 19 18.81 19.47 -38.13
N ALA A 20 19.17 20.66 -38.63
CA ALA A 20 19.93 20.81 -39.87
C ALA A 20 21.37 20.26 -39.75
N VAL A 21 22.05 20.52 -38.64
CA VAL A 21 23.40 19.99 -38.36
C VAL A 21 23.36 18.46 -38.21
N ARG A 22 22.36 17.91 -37.51
CA ARG A 22 22.17 16.47 -37.34
C ARG A 22 21.90 15.79 -38.68
N LEU A 23 21.04 16.37 -39.51
CA LEU A 23 20.80 15.89 -40.87
C LEU A 23 22.08 15.96 -41.71
N GLY A 24 22.85 17.06 -41.61
CA GLY A 24 24.14 17.22 -42.28
C GLY A 24 25.18 16.18 -41.85
N LEU A 25 25.25 15.84 -40.55
CA LEU A 25 26.13 14.79 -40.03
C LEU A 25 25.71 13.40 -40.51
N HIS A 26 24.41 13.11 -40.58
CA HIS A 26 23.91 11.85 -41.13
C HIS A 26 24.17 11.73 -42.64
N LEU A 27 24.00 12.82 -43.40
CA LEU A 27 24.34 12.86 -44.82
C LEU A 27 25.85 12.70 -45.05
N ALA A 28 26.69 13.38 -44.26
CA ALA A 28 28.14 13.25 -44.33
C ALA A 28 28.59 11.83 -43.99
N PHE A 29 27.99 11.20 -42.99
CA PHE A 29 28.26 9.80 -42.65
C PHE A 29 27.82 8.84 -43.77
N GLY A 30 26.63 9.04 -44.33
CA GLY A 30 26.13 8.24 -45.46
C GLY A 30 26.99 8.40 -46.72
N LEU A 31 27.45 9.61 -47.02
CA LEU A 31 28.37 9.90 -48.12
C LEU A 31 29.76 9.32 -47.88
N ALA A 32 30.27 9.36 -46.64
CA ALA A 32 31.53 8.71 -46.29
C ALA A 32 31.44 7.19 -46.44
N LEU A 33 30.32 6.58 -46.04
CA LEU A 33 30.06 5.16 -46.22
C LEU A 33 29.98 4.79 -47.71
N LEU A 34 29.25 5.57 -48.51
CA LEU A 34 29.17 5.40 -49.97
C LEU A 34 30.52 5.60 -50.64
N PHE A 35 31.33 6.56 -50.20
CA PHE A 35 32.68 6.78 -50.70
C PHE A 35 33.60 5.60 -50.37
N TRP A 36 33.52 5.06 -49.16
CA TRP A 36 34.28 3.86 -48.78
C TRP A 36 33.82 2.61 -49.54
N LEU A 37 32.51 2.44 -49.75
CA LEU A 37 31.95 1.39 -50.60
C LEU A 37 32.41 1.56 -52.06
N TRP A 38 32.39 2.78 -52.58
CA TRP A 38 32.87 3.11 -53.91
C TRP A 38 34.37 2.86 -54.06
N GLN A 39 35.20 3.25 -53.09
CA GLN A 39 36.63 2.94 -53.06
C GLN A 39 36.89 1.43 -52.97
N ALA A 40 36.11 0.71 -52.16
CA ALA A 40 36.17 -0.74 -52.07
C ALA A 40 35.84 -1.43 -53.41
N LEU A 41 34.92 -0.83 -54.20
CA LEU A 41 34.52 -1.31 -55.52
C LEU A 41 35.48 -0.83 -56.65
N GLN A 42 36.11 0.34 -56.52
CA GLN A 42 37.05 0.97 -57.47
C GLN A 42 38.49 0.47 -57.34
N LEU A 43 38.82 -0.31 -56.30
CA LEU A 43 40.13 -0.97 -56.14
C LEU A 43 40.54 -1.88 -57.32
N ARG A 44 39.69 -2.04 -58.35
CA ARG A 44 40.00 -2.74 -59.59
C ARG A 44 40.35 -1.85 -60.79
N SER A 45 40.09 -0.53 -60.77
CA SER A 45 40.13 0.30 -61.99
C SER A 45 41.23 1.38 -62.06
N VAL A 46 41.95 1.69 -60.99
CA VAL A 46 42.75 2.94 -60.96
C VAL A 46 44.27 2.78 -60.75
N VAL A 47 44.81 1.59 -60.42
CA VAL A 47 46.28 1.43 -60.28
C VAL A 47 46.78 0.07 -60.82
N PRO A 48 47.75 0.03 -61.76
CA PRO A 48 48.41 -1.21 -62.15
C PRO A 48 49.44 -1.58 -61.08
N LEU A 49 48.98 -2.12 -59.94
CA LEU A 49 49.85 -2.66 -58.90
C LEU A 49 50.39 -4.03 -59.34
N LYS A 50 51.34 -4.05 -60.29
CA LYS A 50 52.02 -5.27 -60.78
C LYS A 50 52.99 -5.89 -59.76
N HIS A 51 53.28 -5.22 -58.63
CA HIS A 51 54.30 -5.64 -57.66
C HIS A 51 53.82 -5.87 -56.22
N LEU A 52 52.52 -5.81 -55.95
CA LEU A 52 51.96 -6.20 -54.65
C LEU A 52 51.23 -7.55 -54.79
N ALA A 53 51.48 -8.45 -53.84
CA ALA A 53 50.79 -9.74 -53.80
C ALA A 53 49.28 -9.52 -53.84
N ARG A 54 48.58 -10.23 -54.76
CA ARG A 54 47.11 -10.14 -54.87
C ARG A 54 46.50 -10.32 -53.48
N PRO A 55 45.64 -9.39 -52.99
CA PRO A 55 44.89 -9.66 -51.78
C PRO A 55 44.14 -10.98 -52.00
N ARG A 56 44.33 -11.94 -51.10
CA ARG A 56 43.79 -13.29 -51.24
C ARG A 56 42.27 -13.19 -51.49
N ALA A 57 41.76 -13.95 -52.46
CA ALA A 57 40.39 -13.83 -52.97
C ALA A 57 39.27 -13.93 -51.91
N TRP A 58 39.57 -14.45 -50.71
CA TRP A 58 38.64 -14.52 -49.58
C TRP A 58 38.44 -13.18 -48.84
N LEU A 59 39.31 -12.17 -49.03
CA LEU A 59 39.20 -10.89 -48.32
C LEU A 59 37.99 -10.05 -48.78
N LEU A 60 37.65 -10.04 -50.07
CA LEU A 60 36.49 -9.31 -50.60
C LEU A 60 35.13 -9.79 -50.03
N PRO A 61 34.80 -11.10 -50.05
CA PRO A 61 33.55 -11.57 -49.43
C PRO A 61 33.53 -11.36 -47.91
N THR A 62 34.70 -11.38 -47.26
CA THR A 62 34.80 -11.12 -45.81
C THR A 62 34.48 -9.67 -45.47
N VAL A 63 34.99 -8.70 -46.23
CA VAL A 63 34.67 -7.27 -46.04
C VAL A 63 33.19 -7.00 -46.32
N GLY A 64 32.63 -7.61 -47.37
CA GLY A 64 31.19 -7.53 -47.67
C GLY A 64 30.31 -8.10 -46.55
N LEU A 65 30.70 -9.26 -45.99
CA LEU A 65 30.00 -9.87 -44.86
C LEU A 65 30.08 -9.00 -43.60
N ILE A 66 31.24 -8.42 -43.29
CA ILE A 66 31.42 -7.50 -42.16
C ILE A 66 30.52 -6.27 -42.33
N GLY A 67 30.47 -5.66 -43.53
CA GLY A 67 29.58 -4.55 -43.83
C GLY A 67 28.10 -4.91 -43.66
N LEU A 68 27.69 -6.09 -44.14
CA LEU A 68 26.32 -6.59 -44.00
C LEU A 68 25.95 -6.82 -42.52
N CYS A 69 26.86 -7.42 -41.74
CA CYS A 69 26.69 -7.60 -40.30
C CYS A 69 26.57 -6.26 -39.58
N LEU A 70 27.35 -5.25 -39.96
CA LEU A 70 27.28 -3.92 -39.35
C LEU A 70 25.94 -3.23 -39.65
N VAL A 71 25.47 -3.33 -40.90
CA VAL A 71 24.14 -2.83 -41.29
C VAL A 71 23.03 -3.58 -40.56
N ALA A 72 23.14 -4.90 -40.39
CA ALA A 72 22.17 -5.69 -39.64
C ALA A 72 22.17 -5.32 -38.14
N ILE A 73 23.33 -5.09 -37.54
CA ILE A 73 23.47 -4.63 -36.15
C ILE A 73 22.88 -3.22 -36.00
N LEU A 74 23.19 -2.29 -36.90
CA LEU A 74 22.63 -0.94 -36.88
C LEU A 74 21.13 -0.94 -37.14
N GLY A 75 20.64 -1.80 -38.03
CA GLY A 75 19.21 -2.03 -38.26
C GLY A 75 18.53 -2.57 -37.02
N TYR A 76 19.10 -3.59 -36.36
CA TYR A 76 18.61 -4.13 -35.11
C TYR A 76 18.61 -3.07 -33.99
N GLN A 77 19.70 -2.29 -33.88
CA GLN A 77 19.80 -1.19 -32.92
C GLN A 77 18.78 -0.09 -33.21
N ALA A 78 18.55 0.26 -34.48
CA ALA A 78 17.53 1.21 -34.90
C ALA A 78 16.12 0.69 -34.58
N THR A 79 15.84 -0.61 -34.76
CA THR A 79 14.55 -1.18 -34.33
C THR A 79 14.36 -1.12 -32.81
N TRP A 80 15.44 -1.21 -32.02
CA TRP A 80 15.39 -1.00 -30.57
C TRP A 80 15.20 0.48 -30.20
N GLN A 81 15.87 1.40 -30.89
CA GLN A 81 15.79 2.85 -30.61
C GLN A 81 14.47 3.47 -31.08
N LEU A 82 13.96 3.04 -32.23
CA LEU A 82 12.70 3.53 -32.83
C LEU A 82 11.49 2.72 -32.36
N GLY A 83 11.64 1.41 -32.17
CA GLY A 83 10.57 0.53 -31.68
C GLY A 83 10.47 0.48 -30.15
N GLY A 84 11.55 0.79 -29.42
CA GLY A 84 11.54 0.87 -27.95
C GLY A 84 10.55 1.92 -27.46
N THR A 85 10.56 3.12 -28.03
CA THR A 85 9.59 4.19 -27.71
C THR A 85 8.15 3.86 -28.10
N ALA A 86 7.93 2.85 -28.94
CA ALA A 86 6.62 2.34 -29.30
C ALA A 86 6.12 1.24 -28.34
N ARG A 87 7.00 0.61 -27.54
CA ARG A 87 6.62 -0.47 -26.61
C ARG A 87 6.04 0.07 -25.31
N PRO A 88 4.78 -0.27 -24.97
CA PRO A 88 4.13 -0.01 -23.67
C PRO A 88 5.01 -0.19 -22.44
N GLN A 89 5.64 -1.36 -22.35
CA GLN A 89 6.47 -1.74 -21.22
C GLN A 89 7.74 -0.90 -21.13
N PHE A 90 8.28 -0.46 -22.28
CA PHE A 90 9.46 0.40 -22.32
C PHE A 90 9.11 1.85 -21.96
N ILE A 91 7.97 2.38 -22.41
CA ILE A 91 7.46 3.69 -21.99
C ILE A 91 7.17 3.71 -20.48
N ALA A 92 6.50 2.68 -19.97
CA ALA A 92 6.27 2.50 -18.53
C ALA A 92 7.59 2.38 -17.75
N PHE A 93 8.57 1.64 -18.28
CA PHE A 93 9.92 1.54 -17.73
C PHE A 93 10.63 2.90 -17.72
N MET A 94 10.61 3.65 -18.82
CA MET A 94 11.22 4.97 -18.89
C MET A 94 10.54 5.95 -17.92
N GLN A 95 9.21 5.98 -17.78
CA GLN A 95 8.56 6.86 -16.80
C GLN A 95 8.95 6.52 -15.35
N SER A 96 9.14 5.24 -15.06
CA SER A 96 9.47 4.77 -13.71
C SER A 96 10.96 4.89 -13.36
N HIS A 97 11.85 4.71 -14.34
CA HIS A 97 13.30 4.60 -14.11
C HIS A 97 14.12 5.73 -14.75
N ASP A 98 13.63 6.35 -15.82
CA ASP A 98 14.32 7.44 -16.51
C ASP A 98 13.92 8.81 -15.95
N ARG A 99 14.78 9.32 -15.08
CA ARG A 99 14.67 10.61 -14.38
C ARG A 99 15.14 11.81 -15.22
N ARG A 100 15.52 11.61 -16.49
CA ARG A 100 15.94 12.71 -17.36
C ARG A 100 14.77 13.67 -17.59
N GLN A 101 15.03 14.97 -17.49
CA GLN A 101 14.03 16.01 -17.75
C GLN A 101 13.49 15.98 -19.19
N PHE A 102 14.27 15.44 -20.13
CA PHE A 102 13.88 15.26 -21.52
C PHE A 102 13.55 13.78 -21.79
N ASN A 103 12.50 13.28 -21.15
CA ASN A 103 11.94 11.97 -21.44
C ASN A 103 10.55 12.17 -22.08
N PRO A 104 10.39 11.90 -23.38
CA PRO A 104 9.13 12.08 -24.10
C PRO A 104 7.95 11.31 -23.49
N ALA A 105 8.23 10.23 -22.75
CA ALA A 105 7.21 9.47 -22.04
C ALA A 105 6.49 10.32 -20.98
N HIS A 106 7.13 11.34 -20.39
CA HIS A 106 6.50 12.23 -19.42
C HIS A 106 5.55 13.26 -20.06
N TRP A 107 5.45 13.31 -21.38
CA TRP A 107 4.50 14.19 -22.10
C TRP A 107 3.14 13.54 -22.37
N ILE A 108 3.00 12.25 -22.09
CA ILE A 108 1.73 11.51 -22.20
C ILE A 108 0.74 12.07 -21.17
N GLN A 109 -0.48 12.37 -21.62
CA GLN A 109 -1.52 12.83 -20.71
C GLN A 109 -2.06 11.63 -19.93
N ARG A 110 -1.67 11.50 -18.66
CA ARG A 110 -2.14 10.37 -17.85
C ARG A 110 -3.65 10.44 -17.66
N GLY A 111 -4.30 9.27 -17.67
CA GLY A 111 -5.72 9.14 -17.39
C GLY A 111 -6.09 9.63 -15.99
N ARG A 112 -7.35 10.02 -15.79
CA ARG A 112 -7.85 10.49 -14.50
C ARG A 112 -7.98 9.31 -13.53
N ILE A 113 -7.75 9.56 -12.24
CA ILE A 113 -8.10 8.62 -11.18
C ILE A 113 -9.32 9.18 -10.48
N LEU A 114 -10.39 8.39 -10.44
CA LEU A 114 -11.69 8.76 -9.87
C LEU A 114 -11.97 7.98 -8.59
N ASP A 115 -12.71 8.58 -7.66
CA ASP A 115 -13.31 7.87 -6.54
C ASP A 115 -14.52 7.02 -7.02
N GLN A 116 -15.10 6.25 -6.11
CA GLN A 116 -16.24 5.39 -6.44
C GLN A 116 -17.51 6.18 -6.86
N ARG A 117 -17.58 7.48 -6.58
CA ARG A 117 -18.70 8.37 -6.93
C ARG A 117 -18.38 9.26 -8.13
N GLY A 118 -17.23 9.09 -8.77
CA GLY A 118 -16.79 9.85 -9.95
C GLY A 118 -16.05 11.16 -9.65
N GLN A 119 -15.71 11.44 -8.39
CA GLN A 119 -14.89 12.60 -8.02
C GLN A 119 -13.45 12.40 -8.47
N VAL A 120 -12.81 13.46 -8.99
CA VAL A 120 -11.44 13.39 -9.50
C VAL A 120 -10.44 13.44 -8.35
N LEU A 121 -9.69 12.34 -8.17
CA LEU A 121 -8.62 12.21 -7.17
C LEU A 121 -7.24 12.58 -7.73
N ALA A 122 -7.01 12.35 -9.03
CA ALA A 122 -5.82 12.81 -9.75
C ALA A 122 -6.15 13.02 -11.23
N GLU A 123 -5.56 14.06 -11.84
CA GLU A 123 -5.74 14.38 -13.25
C GLU A 123 -4.49 15.02 -13.86
N SER A 124 -4.38 15.00 -15.18
CA SER A 124 -3.31 15.67 -15.91
C SER A 124 -3.83 16.94 -16.58
N ARG A 125 -3.26 18.09 -16.19
CA ARG A 125 -3.54 19.41 -16.76
C ARG A 125 -2.43 19.84 -17.70
N ASN A 126 -2.78 20.55 -18.78
CA ASN A 126 -1.78 21.11 -19.69
C ASN A 126 -1.36 22.49 -19.18
N ARG A 127 -0.07 22.65 -18.86
CA ARG A 127 0.52 23.94 -18.48
C ARG A 127 1.81 24.17 -19.26
N GLY A 128 1.85 25.24 -20.07
CA GLY A 128 3.05 25.63 -20.82
C GLY A 128 3.59 24.56 -21.79
N GLY A 129 2.73 23.71 -22.35
CA GLY A 129 3.15 22.64 -23.26
C GLY A 129 3.66 21.36 -22.57
N ALA A 130 3.62 21.25 -21.24
CA ALA A 130 3.86 20.00 -20.52
C ALA A 130 2.56 19.49 -19.87
N ALA A 131 2.43 18.17 -19.71
CA ALA A 131 1.36 17.55 -18.93
C ALA A 131 1.79 17.53 -17.45
N GLU A 132 1.14 18.34 -16.63
CA GLU A 132 1.38 18.42 -15.18
C GLU A 132 0.34 17.54 -14.46
N ARG A 133 0.79 16.69 -13.53
CA ARG A 133 -0.09 15.83 -12.73
C ARG A 133 -0.56 16.59 -11.49
N VAL A 134 -1.87 16.69 -11.30
CA VAL A 134 -2.52 17.46 -10.25
C VAL A 134 -3.36 16.54 -9.37
N TYR A 135 -3.31 16.76 -8.06
CA TYR A 135 -4.02 16.02 -7.03
C TYR A 135 -4.95 16.98 -6.27
N PRO A 136 -6.24 17.08 -6.63
CA PRO A 136 -7.14 18.11 -6.11
C PRO A 136 -7.31 18.11 -4.58
N PHE A 137 -7.17 16.95 -3.95
CA PHE A 137 -7.34 16.76 -2.51
C PHE A 137 -6.01 16.86 -1.72
N GLY A 138 -4.92 17.29 -2.36
CA GLY A 138 -3.61 17.44 -1.72
C GLY A 138 -3.17 16.18 -0.98
N SER A 139 -2.92 16.29 0.32
CA SER A 139 -2.38 15.21 1.15
C SER A 139 -3.36 14.10 1.53
N VAL A 140 -4.68 14.33 1.37
CA VAL A 140 -5.73 13.40 1.85
C VAL A 140 -5.61 12.00 1.23
N PHE A 141 -5.15 11.94 -0.02
CA PHE A 141 -5.00 10.70 -0.79
C PHE A 141 -3.54 10.30 -1.05
N ALA A 142 -2.57 11.01 -0.48
CA ALA A 142 -1.17 10.88 -0.85
C ALA A 142 -0.62 9.44 -0.68
N HIS A 143 -1.07 8.71 0.33
CA HIS A 143 -0.64 7.33 0.56
C HIS A 143 -1.44 6.27 -0.22
N ALA A 144 -2.67 6.61 -0.63
CA ALA A 144 -3.52 5.70 -1.39
C ALA A 144 -3.28 5.85 -2.88
N ILE A 145 -3.46 7.06 -3.41
CA ILE A 145 -3.24 7.35 -4.82
C ILE A 145 -1.75 7.44 -5.14
N GLY A 146 -0.94 7.93 -4.20
CA GLY A 146 0.48 8.14 -4.44
C GLY A 146 0.75 9.43 -5.19
N TYR A 147 1.86 9.43 -5.91
CA TYR A 147 2.26 10.52 -6.79
C TYR A 147 2.90 9.96 -8.05
N ALA A 148 2.96 10.81 -9.07
CA ALA A 148 3.67 10.64 -10.32
C ALA A 148 4.43 11.93 -10.61
N ASP A 149 5.74 11.90 -10.42
CA ASP A 149 6.63 13.05 -10.63
C ASP A 149 7.87 12.62 -11.45
N PRO A 150 8.27 13.38 -12.48
CA PRO A 150 9.40 13.02 -13.33
C PRO A 150 10.74 12.85 -12.59
N ARG A 151 10.92 13.52 -11.44
CA ARG A 151 12.14 13.50 -10.63
C ARG A 151 12.08 12.44 -9.54
N PHE A 152 10.93 12.28 -8.90
CA PHE A 152 10.76 11.41 -7.72
C PHE A 152 10.12 10.04 -8.02
N GLY A 153 9.67 9.80 -9.26
CA GLY A 153 9.11 8.54 -9.70
C GLY A 153 7.61 8.40 -9.42
N LEU A 154 7.16 7.15 -9.25
CA LEU A 154 5.75 6.79 -9.05
C LEU A 154 5.55 6.11 -7.69
N SER A 155 4.38 6.29 -7.07
CA SER A 155 3.97 5.57 -5.85
C SER A 155 2.48 5.24 -5.84
N GLY A 156 1.99 4.44 -4.89
CA GLY A 156 0.56 4.14 -4.72
C GLY A 156 -0.14 3.59 -5.97
N VAL A 157 -1.40 3.98 -6.19
CA VAL A 157 -2.18 3.64 -7.39
C VAL A 157 -1.51 4.15 -8.68
N GLU A 158 -0.84 5.31 -8.65
CA GLU A 158 -0.11 5.84 -9.82
C GLU A 158 0.96 4.87 -10.34
N SER A 159 1.66 4.19 -9.43
CA SER A 159 2.65 3.16 -9.77
C SER A 159 1.98 1.85 -10.18
N MET A 160 1.01 1.37 -9.40
CA MET A 160 0.33 0.10 -9.62
C MET A 160 -0.39 0.02 -10.97
N ALA A 161 -1.09 1.10 -11.34
CA ALA A 161 -1.89 1.16 -12.55
C ALA A 161 -1.22 1.96 -13.67
N ASN A 162 0.12 2.08 -13.61
CA ASN A 162 0.90 2.88 -14.55
C ASN A 162 0.60 2.56 -16.03
N PRO A 163 0.46 1.30 -16.48
CA PRO A 163 0.18 1.00 -17.88
C PRO A 163 -1.19 1.44 -18.36
N ALA A 164 -2.21 1.37 -17.51
CA ALA A 164 -3.54 1.84 -17.86
C ALA A 164 -3.54 3.37 -17.90
N LEU A 165 -2.96 4.00 -16.87
CA LEU A 165 -2.89 5.45 -16.73
C LEU A 165 -2.06 6.14 -17.81
N ASN A 166 -1.10 5.48 -18.43
CA ASN A 166 -0.32 6.04 -19.53
C ASN A 166 -0.82 5.62 -20.93
N GLY A 167 -1.91 4.85 -21.02
CA GLY A 167 -2.51 4.44 -22.30
C GLY A 167 -1.72 3.36 -23.03
N SER A 168 -0.99 2.53 -22.29
CA SER A 168 -0.09 1.52 -22.85
C SER A 168 -0.71 0.12 -22.97
N THR A 169 -2.01 -0.03 -22.70
CA THR A 169 -2.82 -1.19 -23.08
C THR A 169 -3.13 -1.15 -24.58
N LEU A 170 -2.10 -1.37 -25.41
CA LEU A 170 -2.21 -1.46 -26.87
C LEU A 170 -2.47 -2.93 -27.26
N ASP A 171 -3.73 -3.33 -27.28
CA ASP A 171 -4.13 -4.72 -27.58
C ASP A 171 -4.16 -5.03 -29.10
N SER A 172 -4.06 -4.04 -30.00
CA SER A 172 -4.16 -4.25 -31.46
C SER A 172 -2.99 -3.67 -32.25
N LEU A 173 -2.57 -4.35 -33.33
CA LEU A 173 -1.53 -3.93 -34.29
C LEU A 173 -1.79 -2.57 -34.96
N GLY A 174 -3.06 -2.14 -35.07
CA GLY A 174 -3.45 -0.84 -35.64
C GLY A 174 -3.14 0.35 -34.73
N ASP A 175 -3.21 0.15 -33.41
CA ASP A 175 -2.94 1.21 -32.43
C ASP A 175 -1.45 1.55 -32.34
N TRP A 176 -0.57 0.64 -32.78
CA TRP A 176 0.90 0.85 -32.85
C TRP A 176 1.31 1.83 -33.94
N GLY A 177 0.62 1.79 -35.09
CA GLY A 177 0.84 2.75 -36.18
C GLY A 177 0.42 4.15 -35.77
N GLU A 178 -0.66 4.26 -34.99
CA GLU A 178 -1.20 5.54 -34.53
C GLU A 178 -0.36 6.16 -33.40
N LEU A 179 0.14 5.37 -32.44
CA LEU A 179 1.03 5.87 -31.38
C LEU A 179 2.39 6.33 -31.94
N GLY A 180 2.96 5.57 -32.89
CA GLY A 180 4.20 5.94 -33.58
C GLY A 180 4.03 7.22 -34.43
N ARG A 181 2.92 7.32 -35.17
CA ARG A 181 2.58 8.53 -35.92
C ARG A 181 2.39 9.74 -34.99
N GLN A 182 1.67 9.58 -33.88
CA GLN A 182 1.41 10.66 -32.91
C GLN A 182 2.65 11.18 -32.19
N LEU A 183 3.61 10.29 -31.84
CA LEU A 183 4.89 10.69 -31.25
C LEU A 183 5.78 11.44 -32.27
N LEU A 184 5.70 11.08 -33.56
CA LEU A 184 6.45 11.72 -34.64
C LEU A 184 5.82 13.03 -35.12
N THR A 185 4.49 13.14 -35.17
CA THR A 185 3.77 14.31 -35.71
C THR A 185 3.31 15.32 -34.65
N GLN A 186 3.49 15.04 -33.35
CA GLN A 186 3.02 15.86 -32.21
C GLN A 186 1.52 16.24 -32.24
N SER A 187 0.73 15.66 -33.14
CA SER A 187 -0.59 16.21 -33.51
C SER A 187 -1.74 15.82 -32.57
N LYS A 188 -1.58 14.77 -31.75
CA LYS A 188 -2.48 14.40 -30.64
C LYS A 188 -1.65 13.76 -29.52
N ARG A 189 -1.76 14.28 -28.28
CA ARG A 189 -1.12 13.63 -27.13
C ARG A 189 -1.84 12.31 -26.83
N PRO A 190 -1.14 11.18 -26.73
CA PRO A 190 -1.77 9.96 -26.24
C PRO A 190 -2.30 10.22 -24.83
N ARG A 191 -3.57 9.88 -24.61
CA ARG A 191 -4.24 9.99 -23.32
C ARG A 191 -4.43 8.60 -22.74
N GLY A 192 -4.04 8.41 -21.48
CA GLY A 192 -4.26 7.16 -20.79
C GLY A 192 -5.70 6.94 -20.35
N GLN A 193 -5.99 5.72 -19.93
CA GLN A 193 -7.31 5.30 -19.50
C GLN A 193 -7.63 5.91 -18.13
N ASP A 194 -8.86 6.42 -18.00
CA ASP A 194 -9.37 6.83 -16.70
C ASP A 194 -9.67 5.59 -15.85
N LEU A 195 -9.38 5.65 -14.56
CA LEU A 195 -9.58 4.55 -13.62
C LEU A 195 -10.54 4.96 -12.51
N VAL A 196 -11.38 4.02 -12.09
CA VAL A 196 -12.27 4.19 -10.95
C VAL A 196 -11.77 3.36 -9.77
N THR A 197 -11.54 4.03 -8.65
CA THR A 197 -11.14 3.40 -7.40
C THR A 197 -12.36 2.98 -6.58
N THR A 198 -12.13 2.17 -5.55
CA THR A 198 -13.13 1.85 -4.52
C THR A 198 -13.22 2.91 -3.42
N LEU A 199 -12.29 3.87 -3.39
CA LEU A 199 -12.20 4.89 -2.36
C LEU A 199 -13.42 5.82 -2.38
N ASP A 200 -13.81 6.33 -1.22
CA ASP A 200 -14.82 7.37 -1.07
C ASP A 200 -14.15 8.71 -0.71
N ALA A 201 -14.35 9.74 -1.54
CA ALA A 201 -13.73 11.04 -1.28
C ALA A 201 -14.17 11.65 0.05
N GLY A 202 -15.46 11.58 0.36
CA GLY A 202 -16.05 12.19 1.53
C GLY A 202 -15.67 11.49 2.84
N LEU A 203 -15.60 10.16 2.83
CA LEU A 203 -15.16 9.39 4.01
C LEU A 203 -13.66 9.50 4.25
N GLN A 204 -12.84 9.46 3.20
CA GLN A 204 -11.39 9.61 3.34
C GLN A 204 -11.03 10.97 3.95
N GLN A 205 -11.64 12.06 3.46
CA GLN A 205 -11.38 13.40 3.99
C GLN A 205 -11.81 13.49 5.46
N ALA A 206 -12.99 12.98 5.82
CA ALA A 206 -13.42 12.94 7.21
C ALA A 206 -12.46 12.14 8.11
N ALA A 207 -11.95 11.01 7.61
CA ALA A 207 -11.00 10.20 8.37
C ALA A 207 -9.69 10.94 8.62
N VAL A 208 -9.16 11.65 7.62
CA VAL A 208 -7.95 12.48 7.77
C VAL A 208 -8.18 13.62 8.76
N GLU A 209 -9.29 14.35 8.62
CA GLU A 209 -9.65 15.47 9.52
C GLU A 209 -9.82 15.00 10.96
N GLN A 210 -10.57 13.93 11.20
CA GLN A 210 -10.80 13.41 12.54
C GLN A 210 -9.52 12.93 13.23
N ILE A 211 -8.59 12.30 12.50
CA ILE A 211 -7.30 11.91 13.07
C ILE A 211 -6.42 13.14 13.34
N ALA A 212 -6.39 14.10 12.42
CA ALA A 212 -5.60 15.32 12.60
C ALA A 212 -6.08 16.17 13.79
N SER A 213 -7.40 16.17 14.06
CA SER A 213 -8.02 16.85 15.21
C SER A 213 -8.13 15.96 16.47
N ALA A 214 -7.69 14.70 16.41
CA ALA A 214 -7.80 13.78 17.53
C ALA A 214 -6.91 14.20 18.72
N LYS A 215 -7.35 13.88 19.93
CA LYS A 215 -6.51 13.99 21.12
C LYS A 215 -5.23 13.15 20.94
N GLY A 216 -4.07 13.74 21.24
CA GLY A 216 -2.77 13.12 21.04
C GLY A 216 -1.90 13.97 20.11
N ILE A 217 -1.02 13.34 19.35
CA ILE A 217 -0.10 14.02 18.44
C ILE A 217 -0.67 14.18 17.01
N GLY A 218 -1.95 13.89 16.80
CA GLY A 218 -2.61 13.99 15.49
C GLY A 218 -2.05 13.04 14.44
N ARG A 219 -1.55 11.87 14.85
CA ARG A 219 -0.97 10.85 13.95
C ARG A 219 -1.70 9.54 14.06
N GLY A 220 -1.85 8.82 12.97
CA GLY A 220 -2.61 7.59 12.97
C GLY A 220 -2.97 7.09 11.58
N ALA A 221 -3.87 6.11 11.57
CA ALA A 221 -4.39 5.52 10.36
C ALA A 221 -5.84 5.08 10.54
N VAL A 222 -6.58 5.12 9.44
CA VAL A 222 -7.94 4.58 9.34
C VAL A 222 -8.03 3.73 8.10
N VAL A 223 -8.59 2.53 8.23
CA VAL A 223 -8.99 1.72 7.08
C VAL A 223 -10.46 1.37 7.23
N LEU A 224 -11.28 1.68 6.22
CA LEU A 224 -12.64 1.18 6.08
C LEU A 224 -12.70 0.33 4.81
N MET A 225 -13.28 -0.86 4.90
CA MET A 225 -13.42 -1.77 3.78
C MET A 225 -14.72 -2.57 3.83
N ARG A 226 -15.18 -3.02 2.66
CA ARG A 226 -16.34 -3.90 2.55
C ARG A 226 -15.91 -5.36 2.79
N PRO A 227 -16.52 -6.07 3.76
CA PRO A 227 -16.16 -7.44 4.08
C PRO A 227 -16.35 -8.42 2.93
N ALA A 228 -17.44 -8.25 2.17
CA ALA A 228 -17.88 -9.21 1.16
C ALA A 228 -16.96 -9.32 -0.07
N ASP A 229 -16.25 -8.25 -0.43
CA ASP A 229 -15.49 -8.17 -1.69
C ASP A 229 -14.10 -7.53 -1.55
N GLY A 230 -13.69 -7.17 -0.33
CA GLY A 230 -12.40 -6.54 -0.07
C GLY A 230 -12.25 -5.10 -0.54
N ALA A 231 -13.30 -4.43 -1.02
CA ALA A 231 -13.22 -3.05 -1.51
C ALA A 231 -12.82 -2.09 -0.38
N VAL A 232 -11.68 -1.40 -0.53
CA VAL A 232 -11.20 -0.43 0.45
C VAL A 232 -11.80 0.94 0.14
N LEU A 233 -12.60 1.48 1.06
CA LEU A 233 -13.28 2.77 0.92
C LEU A 233 -12.44 3.91 1.51
N VAL A 234 -11.70 3.62 2.58
CA VAL A 234 -10.79 4.56 3.23
C VAL A 234 -9.47 3.86 3.50
N MET A 235 -8.36 4.52 3.17
CA MET A 235 -7.00 4.16 3.56
C MET A 235 -6.26 5.44 3.94
N ALA A 236 -6.58 5.98 5.12
CA ALA A 236 -6.00 7.21 5.63
C ALA A 236 -4.72 6.91 6.42
N SER A 237 -3.70 7.76 6.24
CA SER A 237 -2.47 7.78 7.02
C SER A 237 -2.14 9.26 7.28
N VAL A 238 -2.01 9.61 8.56
CA VAL A 238 -1.84 10.99 9.01
C VAL A 238 -0.63 11.08 9.92
N PRO A 239 0.24 12.10 9.76
CA PRO A 239 0.25 13.08 8.67
C PRO A 239 0.70 12.46 7.36
N GLY A 240 0.24 13.03 6.25
CA GLY A 240 0.71 12.72 4.90
C GLY A 240 1.60 13.83 4.33
N PHE A 241 1.86 13.77 3.03
CA PHE A 241 2.57 14.78 2.25
C PHE A 241 1.68 15.29 1.12
N ASP A 242 1.94 16.47 0.54
CA ASP A 242 1.22 16.94 -0.64
C ASP A 242 1.90 16.45 -1.93
N PRO A 243 1.27 15.58 -2.74
CA PRO A 243 1.80 15.10 -4.01
C PRO A 243 2.05 16.22 -5.04
N ASN A 244 1.40 17.38 -4.90
CA ASN A 244 1.63 18.54 -5.77
C ASN A 244 2.92 19.32 -5.40
N GLN A 245 3.49 19.08 -4.21
CA GLN A 245 4.59 19.88 -3.64
C GLN A 245 5.75 18.98 -3.16
N LEU A 246 6.25 18.11 -4.04
CA LEU A 246 7.37 17.23 -3.72
C LEU A 246 8.71 17.99 -3.74
N HIS A 247 9.43 17.94 -2.61
CA HIS A 247 10.76 18.52 -2.45
C HIS A 247 11.77 17.44 -2.00
N PRO A 248 13.06 17.50 -2.42
CA PRO A 248 14.05 16.49 -2.05
C PRO A 248 14.20 16.26 -0.54
N THR A 249 13.94 17.27 0.29
CA THR A 249 14.00 17.15 1.76
C THR A 249 13.00 16.15 2.32
N LEU A 250 11.85 15.96 1.67
CA LEU A 250 10.84 14.96 2.06
C LEU A 250 11.42 13.54 2.09
N PHE A 251 12.37 13.24 1.20
CA PHE A 251 12.97 11.92 1.00
C PHE A 251 14.30 11.71 1.75
N ARG A 252 14.83 12.74 2.42
CA ARG A 252 16.09 12.64 3.19
C ARG A 252 15.91 11.97 4.56
N GLY A 253 14.67 11.78 5.00
CA GLY A 253 14.36 11.29 6.35
C GLY A 253 14.60 12.36 7.42
N GLY A 254 14.30 12.01 8.67
CA GLY A 254 14.56 12.88 9.83
C GLY A 254 13.40 13.79 10.25
N ASP A 255 12.32 13.88 9.46
CA ASP A 255 11.08 14.50 9.92
C ASP A 255 10.45 13.62 11.03
N PRO A 256 10.31 14.12 12.28
CA PRO A 256 9.68 13.35 13.36
C PRO A 256 8.24 12.93 13.04
N ALA A 257 7.56 13.65 12.14
CA ALA A 257 6.20 13.36 11.68
C ALA A 257 6.14 12.19 10.68
N THR A 258 7.28 11.81 10.09
CA THR A 258 7.41 10.70 9.12
C THR A 258 6.27 10.68 8.07
N PRO A 259 6.05 11.78 7.32
CA PRO A 259 4.89 11.93 6.44
C PRO A 259 4.89 10.98 5.23
N LEU A 260 6.03 10.35 4.89
CA LEU A 260 6.09 9.34 3.84
C LEU A 260 5.66 7.93 4.30
N LEU A 261 5.60 7.68 5.62
CA LEU A 261 5.18 6.39 6.16
C LEU A 261 3.68 6.19 5.93
N ASN A 262 3.31 5.18 5.15
CA ASN A 262 1.90 4.76 5.10
C ASN A 262 1.58 3.95 6.36
N ARG A 263 1.08 4.63 7.39
CA ARG A 263 0.75 4.02 8.69
C ARG A 263 -0.28 2.91 8.57
N ALA A 264 -1.18 2.98 7.57
CA ALA A 264 -2.20 1.97 7.37
C ALA A 264 -1.62 0.62 6.92
N THR A 265 -0.58 0.61 6.07
CA THR A 265 -0.06 -0.62 5.44
C THR A 265 1.36 -0.99 5.83
N GLN A 266 2.16 -0.03 6.32
CA GLN A 266 3.58 -0.19 6.64
C GLN A 266 3.87 0.01 8.13
N GLY A 267 3.08 0.82 8.83
CA GLY A 267 3.28 1.08 10.26
C GLY A 267 3.10 -0.19 11.08
N GLN A 268 4.11 -0.55 11.87
CA GLN A 268 4.09 -1.73 12.75
C GLN A 268 3.87 -1.29 14.18
N TYR A 269 2.83 -1.81 14.80
CA TYR A 269 2.39 -1.39 16.12
C TYR A 269 2.01 -2.61 16.96
N PRO A 270 2.24 -2.58 18.29
CA PRO A 270 1.66 -3.57 19.17
C PRO A 270 0.12 -3.51 19.07
N PRO A 271 -0.58 -4.63 18.81
CA PRO A 271 -2.04 -4.64 18.73
C PRO A 271 -2.71 -4.48 20.10
N GLY A 272 -2.03 -4.84 21.19
CA GLY A 272 -2.63 -4.88 22.51
C GLY A 272 -3.95 -5.65 22.51
N SER A 273 -4.96 -5.11 23.19
CA SER A 273 -6.24 -5.83 23.38
C SER A 273 -7.03 -6.13 22.10
N VAL A 274 -6.73 -5.54 20.93
CA VAL A 274 -7.39 -5.99 19.69
C VAL A 274 -6.93 -7.37 19.23
N PHE A 275 -5.74 -7.83 19.65
CA PHE A 275 -5.25 -9.18 19.39
C PHE A 275 -6.09 -10.27 20.07
N LYS A 276 -6.75 -9.94 21.18
CA LYS A 276 -7.62 -10.87 21.94
C LYS A 276 -8.76 -11.41 21.07
N VAL A 277 -9.15 -10.70 20.02
CA VAL A 277 -10.16 -11.19 19.05
C VAL A 277 -9.64 -12.44 18.32
N ILE A 278 -8.37 -12.46 17.95
CA ILE A 278 -7.71 -13.62 17.31
C ILE A 278 -7.59 -14.77 18.29
N LEU A 279 -7.22 -14.49 19.55
CA LEU A 279 -7.16 -15.52 20.58
C LEU A 279 -8.55 -16.09 20.94
N ALA A 280 -9.58 -15.25 20.95
CA ALA A 280 -10.95 -15.70 21.14
C ALA A 280 -11.41 -16.60 19.98
N ALA A 281 -11.04 -16.28 18.73
CA ALA A 281 -11.27 -17.14 17.58
C ALA A 281 -10.60 -18.52 17.78
N GLN A 282 -9.32 -18.54 18.18
CA GLN A 282 -8.61 -19.78 18.49
C GLN A 282 -9.33 -20.60 19.57
N ALA A 283 -9.76 -19.96 20.66
CA ALA A 283 -10.43 -20.65 21.75
C ALA A 283 -11.74 -21.28 21.30
N LEU A 284 -12.53 -20.57 20.49
CA LEU A 284 -13.78 -21.09 19.93
C LEU A 284 -13.54 -22.25 18.96
N GLU A 285 -12.57 -22.15 18.06
CA GLU A 285 -12.18 -23.23 17.14
C GLU A 285 -11.72 -24.49 17.89
N ASN A 286 -11.07 -24.31 19.04
CA ASN A 286 -10.64 -25.41 19.91
C ASN A 286 -11.75 -25.91 20.84
N GLY A 287 -12.98 -25.39 20.72
CA GLY A 287 -14.13 -25.83 21.51
C GLY A 287 -14.12 -25.38 22.97
N PHE A 288 -13.39 -24.30 23.32
CA PHE A 288 -13.35 -23.78 24.67
C PHE A 288 -14.74 -23.30 25.13
N ARG A 289 -15.23 -23.91 26.22
CA ARG A 289 -16.50 -23.55 26.90
C ARG A 289 -16.31 -23.28 28.39
N GLY A 290 -15.06 -23.20 28.84
CA GLY A 290 -14.71 -23.05 30.23
C GLY A 290 -14.94 -21.64 30.76
N ARG A 291 -14.79 -21.52 32.08
CA ARG A 291 -14.70 -20.25 32.79
C ARG A 291 -13.36 -20.19 33.50
N LEU A 292 -12.77 -19.01 33.60
CA LEU A 292 -11.49 -18.80 34.28
C LEU A 292 -11.67 -17.75 35.36
N ASP A 293 -10.95 -17.95 36.46
CA ASP A 293 -10.91 -16.97 37.54
C ASP A 293 -10.16 -15.70 37.11
N ASN A 294 -10.58 -14.58 37.66
CA ASN A 294 -10.04 -13.26 37.36
C ASN A 294 -9.77 -12.48 38.66
N PRO A 295 -8.71 -12.85 39.37
CA PRO A 295 -8.41 -12.24 40.65
C PRO A 295 -7.71 -10.89 40.48
N ALA A 296 -7.92 -9.99 41.46
CA ALA A 296 -7.33 -8.65 41.47
C ALA A 296 -5.79 -8.64 41.42
N ASN A 297 -5.15 -9.63 42.04
CA ASN A 297 -3.70 -9.75 42.12
C ASN A 297 -3.06 -10.06 40.75
N GLY A 298 -3.87 -10.45 39.76
CA GLY A 298 -3.46 -10.70 38.38
C GLY A 298 -3.01 -12.13 38.13
N TYR A 299 -2.43 -12.35 36.96
CA TYR A 299 -1.91 -13.64 36.53
C TYR A 299 -0.41 -13.57 36.23
N THR A 300 0.36 -14.55 36.70
CA THR A 300 1.75 -14.76 36.29
C THR A 300 2.04 -16.24 36.15
N THR A 301 2.98 -16.58 35.27
CA THR A 301 3.44 -17.97 35.08
C THR A 301 4.58 -18.34 36.02
N SER A 302 5.17 -17.36 36.72
CA SER A 302 6.27 -17.54 37.68
C SER A 302 6.37 -16.34 38.61
N SER A 303 6.84 -16.55 39.84
CA SER A 303 7.12 -15.48 40.82
C SER A 303 8.21 -14.50 40.37
N ARG A 304 8.99 -14.86 39.34
CA ARG A 304 10.04 -14.00 38.78
C ARG A 304 9.50 -12.81 37.99
N TYR A 305 8.25 -12.87 37.53
CA TYR A 305 7.66 -11.84 36.67
C TYR A 305 6.54 -11.10 37.40
N ARG A 306 6.39 -9.81 37.09
CA ARG A 306 5.26 -9.02 37.55
C ARG A 306 3.96 -9.62 37.01
N PRO A 307 2.90 -9.76 37.84
CA PRO A 307 1.62 -10.24 37.34
C PRO A 307 1.02 -9.30 36.30
N ILE A 308 0.50 -9.90 35.22
CA ILE A 308 -0.37 -9.27 34.24
C ILE A 308 -1.69 -8.94 34.94
N ARG A 309 -2.15 -7.70 34.83
CA ARG A 309 -3.35 -7.19 35.50
C ARG A 309 -4.28 -6.48 34.53
N ASP A 310 -5.53 -6.37 34.93
CA ASP A 310 -6.56 -5.67 34.16
C ASP A 310 -6.49 -4.16 34.40
N HIS A 311 -7.13 -3.38 33.53
CA HIS A 311 -7.04 -1.93 33.56
C HIS A 311 -7.62 -1.35 34.86
N GLU A 312 -8.72 -1.95 35.30
CA GLU A 312 -9.50 -1.62 36.49
C GLU A 312 -8.66 -1.69 37.77
N TYR A 313 -7.65 -2.58 37.82
CA TYR A 313 -6.69 -2.61 38.92
C TYR A 313 -5.92 -1.29 39.03
N TYR A 314 -5.37 -0.81 37.91
CA TYR A 314 -4.58 0.41 37.86
C TYR A 314 -5.43 1.67 38.04
N GLU A 315 -6.67 1.64 37.58
CA GLU A 315 -7.63 2.72 37.84
C GLU A 315 -8.00 2.79 39.34
N ALA A 316 -8.35 1.67 39.96
CA ALA A 316 -8.66 1.60 41.38
C ALA A 316 -7.47 2.11 42.21
N GLN A 317 -6.25 1.63 41.92
CA GLN A 317 -5.03 2.06 42.58
C GLN A 317 -4.80 3.57 42.47
N ARG A 318 -4.98 4.16 41.27
CA ARG A 318 -4.85 5.62 41.06
C ARG A 318 -5.90 6.42 41.84
N SER A 319 -7.07 5.84 42.09
CA SER A 319 -8.14 6.45 42.88
C SER A 319 -8.10 6.09 44.38
N GLY A 320 -7.02 5.45 44.86
CA GLY A 320 -6.88 5.04 46.26
C GLY A 320 -7.83 3.92 46.71
N ARG A 321 -8.43 3.19 45.76
CA ARG A 321 -9.37 2.10 46.03
C ARG A 321 -8.72 0.74 45.74
N ALA A 322 -9.24 -0.31 46.39
CA ALA A 322 -8.94 -1.68 46.03
C ALA A 322 -9.92 -2.17 44.95
N TRP A 323 -9.41 -2.93 43.99
CA TRP A 323 -10.23 -3.66 43.02
C TRP A 323 -10.29 -5.13 43.41
N ALA A 324 -11.46 -5.76 43.33
CA ALA A 324 -11.66 -7.15 43.74
C ALA A 324 -11.34 -8.19 42.65
N GLY A 325 -11.09 -7.74 41.41
CA GLY A 325 -11.08 -8.62 40.25
C GLY A 325 -12.47 -8.72 39.62
N HIS A 326 -12.55 -9.33 38.44
CA HIS A 326 -13.84 -9.62 37.81
C HIS A 326 -14.50 -10.91 38.32
N GLY A 327 -13.79 -11.71 39.13
CA GLY A 327 -14.22 -13.04 39.54
C GLY A 327 -14.24 -14.02 38.36
N VAL A 328 -15.17 -14.97 38.35
CA VAL A 328 -15.16 -16.03 37.33
C VAL A 328 -15.83 -15.57 36.03
N LEU A 329 -15.01 -15.38 34.98
CA LEU A 329 -15.47 -14.93 33.67
C LEU A 329 -15.61 -16.09 32.68
N ASP A 330 -16.57 -15.97 31.76
CA ASP A 330 -16.59 -16.74 30.51
C ASP A 330 -15.89 -15.96 29.38
N LEU A 331 -15.66 -16.60 28.24
CA LEU A 331 -14.97 -15.99 27.10
C LEU A 331 -15.68 -14.72 26.58
N THR A 332 -17.01 -14.71 26.57
CA THR A 332 -17.83 -13.59 26.09
C THR A 332 -17.68 -12.36 26.98
N THR A 333 -17.83 -12.54 28.29
CA THR A 333 -17.72 -11.46 29.28
C THR A 333 -16.28 -10.98 29.37
N ALA A 334 -15.31 -11.88 29.31
CA ALA A 334 -13.89 -11.53 29.28
C ALA A 334 -13.51 -10.70 28.06
N LEU A 335 -14.04 -11.01 26.87
CA LEU A 335 -13.79 -10.20 25.67
C LEU A 335 -14.47 -8.83 25.79
N ALA A 336 -15.70 -8.77 26.30
CA ALA A 336 -16.45 -7.52 26.49
C ALA A 336 -15.80 -6.57 27.52
N LYS A 337 -15.37 -7.12 28.67
CA LYS A 337 -14.60 -6.38 29.70
C LYS A 337 -13.12 -6.24 29.34
N SER A 338 -12.68 -6.83 28.24
CA SER A 338 -11.29 -6.74 27.77
C SER A 338 -10.25 -7.23 28.79
N SER A 339 -10.56 -8.26 29.57
CA SER A 339 -9.65 -8.72 30.63
C SER A 339 -8.30 -9.20 30.08
N ASN A 340 -7.19 -8.66 30.58
CA ASN A 340 -5.84 -9.17 30.33
C ASN A 340 -5.62 -10.50 31.07
N VAL A 341 -6.03 -10.58 32.33
CA VAL A 341 -5.84 -11.76 33.21
C VAL A 341 -6.49 -13.01 32.60
N PHE A 342 -7.71 -12.89 32.09
CA PHE A 342 -8.39 -14.02 31.42
C PHE A 342 -7.65 -14.46 30.16
N PHE A 343 -7.29 -13.52 29.28
CA PHE A 343 -6.65 -13.84 28.00
C PHE A 343 -5.22 -14.34 28.15
N ALA A 344 -4.48 -13.85 29.15
CA ALA A 344 -3.16 -14.36 29.50
C ALA A 344 -3.23 -15.83 29.95
N GLN A 345 -4.19 -16.17 30.82
CA GLN A 345 -4.46 -17.56 31.21
C GLN A 345 -4.89 -18.41 30.02
N LEU A 346 -5.82 -17.92 29.21
CA LEU A 346 -6.33 -18.62 28.02
C LEU A 346 -5.21 -18.93 27.02
N GLY A 347 -4.30 -17.98 26.79
CA GLY A 347 -3.15 -18.18 25.90
C GLY A 347 -2.21 -19.26 26.41
N VAL A 348 -1.89 -19.23 27.71
CA VAL A 348 -1.05 -20.26 28.34
C VAL A 348 -1.73 -21.63 28.35
N LEU A 349 -3.05 -21.67 28.59
CA LEU A 349 -3.85 -22.91 28.54
C LEU A 349 -3.89 -23.50 27.13
N GLY A 350 -4.01 -22.65 26.10
CA GLY A 350 -3.98 -23.09 24.70
C GLY A 350 -2.60 -23.58 24.25
N GLY A 351 -1.53 -23.05 24.84
CA GLY A 351 -0.15 -23.46 24.60
C GLY A 351 0.47 -22.89 23.31
N HIS A 352 1.80 -22.96 23.22
CA HIS A 352 2.60 -22.37 22.14
C HIS A 352 2.21 -22.89 20.74
N ARG A 353 1.98 -24.20 20.62
CA ARG A 353 1.64 -24.83 19.33
C ARG A 353 0.30 -24.34 18.79
N ALA A 354 -0.69 -24.11 19.67
CA ALA A 354 -1.98 -23.59 19.24
C ALA A 354 -1.85 -22.14 18.73
N LEU A 355 -1.09 -21.30 19.44
CA LEU A 355 -0.83 -19.93 19.01
C LEU A 355 -0.07 -19.87 17.67
N ALA A 356 0.94 -20.71 17.49
CA ALA A 356 1.68 -20.80 16.23
C ALA A 356 0.76 -21.20 15.05
N LYS A 357 -0.06 -22.24 15.22
CA LYS A 357 -1.06 -22.65 14.20
C LYS A 357 -2.07 -21.55 13.89
N THR A 358 -2.51 -20.80 14.91
CA THR A 358 -3.38 -19.64 14.72
C THR A 358 -2.66 -18.56 13.92
N GLY A 359 -1.39 -18.29 14.22
CA GLY A 359 -0.53 -17.39 13.45
C GLY A 359 -0.49 -17.75 11.96
N GLU A 360 -0.23 -19.03 11.65
CA GLU A 360 -0.21 -19.54 10.27
C GLU A 360 -1.57 -19.37 9.58
N ARG A 361 -2.67 -19.77 10.25
CA ARG A 361 -4.03 -19.68 9.70
C ARG A 361 -4.46 -18.24 9.41
N PHE A 362 -4.03 -17.30 10.25
CA PHE A 362 -4.29 -15.87 10.07
C PHE A 362 -3.22 -15.17 9.21
N LEU A 363 -2.25 -15.91 8.63
CA LEU A 363 -1.19 -15.38 7.76
C LEU A 363 -0.23 -14.40 8.44
N PHE A 364 0.02 -14.53 9.75
CA PHE A 364 1.14 -13.85 10.40
C PHE A 364 2.47 -14.26 9.76
N ASN A 365 3.45 -13.37 9.85
CA ASN A 365 4.80 -13.51 9.29
C ASN A 365 4.83 -13.66 7.76
N ARG A 366 3.72 -13.35 7.07
CA ARG A 366 3.64 -13.34 5.60
C ARG A 366 3.20 -11.96 5.11
N SER A 367 3.83 -11.47 4.06
CA SER A 367 3.33 -10.26 3.39
C SER A 367 2.06 -10.60 2.62
N ILE A 368 1.05 -9.75 2.76
CA ILE A 368 -0.22 -9.86 2.03
C ILE A 368 -0.25 -8.73 1.02
N ALA A 369 -0.48 -9.03 -0.25
CA ALA A 369 -0.78 -7.99 -1.22
C ALA A 369 -2.11 -7.32 -0.83
N PHE A 370 -2.02 -6.07 -0.36
CA PHE A 370 -3.15 -5.23 0.00
C PHE A 370 -3.84 -4.67 -1.24
N VAL A 371 -3.07 -4.44 -2.30
CA VAL A 371 -3.55 -3.92 -3.58
C VAL A 371 -2.67 -4.48 -4.68
N GLY A 372 -3.25 -5.18 -5.64
CA GLY A 372 -2.52 -5.76 -6.78
C GLY A 372 -2.95 -5.12 -8.09
N GLY A 373 -1.98 -4.83 -8.96
CA GLY A 373 -2.22 -4.46 -10.35
C GLY A 373 -1.08 -4.95 -11.26
N PRO A 374 -1.22 -4.80 -12.59
CA PRO A 374 -0.29 -5.38 -13.57
C PRO A 374 1.16 -4.88 -13.48
N SER A 375 1.45 -3.80 -12.75
CA SER A 375 2.78 -3.16 -12.72
C SER A 375 3.31 -2.83 -11.34
N GLY A 376 2.59 -3.21 -10.30
CA GLY A 376 3.00 -2.96 -8.94
C GLY A 376 2.02 -3.57 -7.96
N THR A 377 2.50 -3.81 -6.75
CA THR A 377 1.68 -4.32 -5.66
C THR A 377 1.96 -3.48 -4.43
N VAL A 378 0.91 -2.96 -3.81
CA VAL A 378 1.01 -2.39 -2.46
C VAL A 378 0.86 -3.55 -1.48
N HIS A 379 1.90 -3.78 -0.70
CA HIS A 379 1.91 -4.84 0.29
C HIS A 379 1.49 -4.30 1.66
N LEU A 380 0.67 -5.08 2.38
CA LEU A 380 0.70 -5.01 3.83
C LEU A 380 2.04 -5.57 4.28
N GLN A 381 2.74 -4.79 5.07
CA GLN A 381 3.87 -5.30 5.82
C GLN A 381 3.37 -6.42 6.74
N ALA A 382 4.13 -7.52 6.81
CA ALA A 382 3.72 -8.70 7.54
C ALA A 382 3.44 -8.35 9.01
N ALA A 383 2.27 -8.74 9.52
CA ALA A 383 2.04 -8.75 10.95
C ALA A 383 2.97 -9.80 11.57
N GLN A 384 3.63 -9.49 12.68
CA GLN A 384 4.63 -10.35 13.28
C GLN A 384 4.06 -11.07 14.49
N LEU A 385 4.22 -12.39 14.48
CA LEU A 385 4.00 -13.27 15.62
C LEU A 385 5.16 -14.25 15.64
N GLU A 386 6.28 -13.82 16.21
CA GLU A 386 7.49 -14.63 16.28
C GLU A 386 7.23 -15.92 17.09
N PRO A 387 7.86 -17.05 16.70
CA PRO A 387 7.84 -18.26 17.51
C PRO A 387 8.36 -18.00 18.92
N ILE A 388 7.51 -18.26 19.91
CA ILE A 388 7.86 -18.11 21.33
C ILE A 388 8.46 -19.43 21.79
N PRO A 389 9.66 -19.44 22.42
CA PRO A 389 10.25 -20.66 22.95
C PRO A 389 9.32 -21.34 23.96
N GLU A 390 9.22 -22.67 23.94
CA GLU A 390 8.31 -23.42 24.81
C GLU A 390 8.53 -23.16 26.32
N ARG A 391 9.79 -22.91 26.71
CA ARG A 391 10.15 -22.53 28.08
C ARG A 391 9.62 -21.15 28.51
N ASP A 392 9.30 -20.28 27.56
CA ASP A 392 8.84 -18.91 27.83
C ASP A 392 7.31 -18.83 27.90
N ARG A 393 6.76 -19.31 29.02
CA ARG A 393 5.32 -19.23 29.29
C ARG A 393 4.85 -17.80 29.56
N TYR A 394 5.71 -16.94 30.11
CA TYR A 394 5.36 -15.55 30.37
C TYR A 394 5.29 -14.75 29.07
N GLY A 395 6.22 -14.97 28.14
CA GLY A 395 6.16 -14.42 26.79
C GLY A 395 4.89 -14.86 26.05
N LEU A 396 4.47 -16.13 26.20
CA LEU A 396 3.19 -16.60 25.67
C LEU A 396 1.99 -15.85 26.28
N ALA A 397 1.98 -15.63 27.60
CA ALA A 397 0.94 -14.86 28.29
C ALA A 397 0.89 -13.40 27.82
N GLN A 398 2.04 -12.77 27.57
CA GLN A 398 2.13 -11.41 27.02
C GLN A 398 1.65 -11.35 25.57
N ALA A 399 2.07 -12.29 24.73
CA ALA A 399 1.62 -12.38 23.34
C ALA A 399 0.11 -12.57 23.24
N ALA A 400 -0.48 -13.36 24.14
CA ALA A 400 -1.92 -13.60 24.22
C ALA A 400 -2.77 -12.33 24.45
N ILE A 401 -2.18 -11.30 25.06
CA ILE A 401 -2.83 -9.97 25.25
C ILE A 401 -2.37 -8.94 24.22
N GLY A 402 -1.65 -9.37 23.17
CA GLY A 402 -1.13 -8.51 22.10
C GLY A 402 0.07 -7.66 22.50
N GLN A 403 0.83 -8.10 23.49
CA GLN A 403 2.06 -7.48 23.98
C GLN A 403 3.30 -8.33 23.66
N GLY A 404 4.48 -7.86 24.04
CA GLY A 404 5.75 -8.54 23.77
C GLY A 404 6.23 -8.25 22.35
N ARG A 405 6.44 -9.28 21.54
CA ARG A 405 6.97 -9.16 20.17
C ARG A 405 5.90 -9.21 19.07
N VAL A 406 4.62 -9.15 19.47
CA VAL A 406 3.51 -9.14 18.50
C VAL A 406 3.38 -7.74 17.92
N THR A 407 3.48 -7.62 16.61
CA THR A 407 3.23 -6.35 15.90
C THR A 407 2.29 -6.57 14.72
N THR A 408 1.54 -5.54 14.36
CA THR A 408 0.61 -5.57 13.23
C THR A 408 0.53 -4.20 12.57
N THR A 409 0.07 -4.22 11.32
CA THR A 409 -0.40 -3.02 10.63
C THR A 409 -1.89 -2.79 10.91
N PRO A 410 -2.38 -1.55 10.85
CA PRO A 410 -3.81 -1.26 10.90
C PRO A 410 -4.59 -1.98 9.80
N GLY A 411 -4.10 -1.94 8.56
CA GLY A 411 -4.74 -2.62 7.42
C GLY A 411 -4.90 -4.12 7.63
N TYR A 412 -3.94 -4.77 8.29
CA TYR A 412 -4.09 -6.18 8.68
C TYR A 412 -5.19 -6.39 9.72
N MET A 413 -5.32 -5.53 10.72
CA MET A 413 -6.40 -5.64 11.71
C MET A 413 -7.79 -5.33 11.12
N ALA A 414 -7.87 -4.43 10.13
CA ALA A 414 -9.10 -4.24 9.35
C ALA A 414 -9.47 -5.51 8.58
N LEU A 415 -8.49 -6.22 7.99
CA LEU A 415 -8.71 -7.50 7.33
C LEU A 415 -9.21 -8.58 8.31
N VAL A 416 -8.69 -8.63 9.53
CA VAL A 416 -9.19 -9.54 10.59
C VAL A 416 -10.64 -9.22 10.94
N ALA A 417 -10.99 -7.94 11.11
CA ALA A 417 -12.37 -7.52 11.38
C ALA A 417 -13.30 -7.85 10.20
N ALA A 418 -12.84 -7.63 8.97
CA ALA A 418 -13.56 -7.98 7.74
C ALA A 418 -13.80 -9.49 7.63
N ALA A 419 -12.82 -10.33 8.02
CA ALA A 419 -13.00 -11.77 8.01
C ALA A 419 -14.10 -12.22 8.99
N ILE A 420 -14.18 -11.63 10.18
CA ILE A 420 -15.25 -11.93 11.16
C ILE A 420 -16.62 -11.49 10.62
N ALA A 421 -16.66 -10.32 9.99
CA ALA A 421 -17.86 -9.79 9.35
C ALA A 421 -18.33 -10.66 8.16
N ASN A 422 -17.41 -11.36 7.49
CA ASN A 422 -17.62 -12.17 6.30
C ASN A 422 -17.53 -13.69 6.59
N ASP A 423 -18.16 -14.15 7.67
CA ASP A 423 -18.27 -15.58 8.05
C ASP A 423 -16.94 -16.35 8.07
N GLY A 424 -15.89 -15.66 8.52
CA GLY A 424 -14.53 -16.17 8.70
C GLY A 424 -13.66 -16.16 7.46
N VAL A 425 -14.15 -15.63 6.32
CA VAL A 425 -13.42 -15.55 5.05
C VAL A 425 -12.78 -14.18 4.89
N ALA A 426 -11.45 -14.14 4.82
CA ALA A 426 -10.69 -12.93 4.51
C ALA A 426 -10.66 -12.74 2.99
N MET A 427 -11.21 -11.63 2.51
CA MET A 427 -11.09 -11.21 1.11
C MET A 427 -9.79 -10.44 0.90
N ARG A 428 -9.13 -10.64 -0.23
CA ARG A 428 -7.97 -9.81 -0.62
C ARG A 428 -8.46 -8.37 -0.78
N PRO A 429 -7.82 -7.38 -0.11
CA PRO A 429 -8.22 -5.99 -0.28
C PRO A 429 -7.95 -5.50 -1.72
N ARG A 430 -8.76 -4.56 -2.19
CA ARG A 430 -8.64 -3.99 -3.54
C ARG A 430 -8.95 -2.49 -3.52
N LEU A 431 -8.22 -1.73 -4.36
CA LEU A 431 -8.43 -0.29 -4.56
C LEU A 431 -9.03 0.07 -5.92
N LEU A 432 -8.91 -0.79 -6.93
CA LEU A 432 -9.55 -0.55 -8.22
C LEU A 432 -10.91 -1.24 -8.24
N ARG A 433 -11.92 -0.53 -8.77
CA ARG A 433 -13.28 -1.05 -8.88
C ARG A 433 -13.34 -2.31 -9.74
N ASP A 434 -12.59 -2.33 -10.82
CA ASP A 434 -12.63 -3.39 -11.84
C ASP A 434 -11.74 -4.59 -11.49
N THR A 435 -10.97 -4.52 -10.39
CA THR A 435 -10.29 -5.69 -9.86
C THR A 435 -11.32 -6.66 -9.29
N ALA A 436 -11.35 -7.89 -9.83
CA ALA A 436 -12.22 -8.95 -9.36
C ALA A 436 -11.95 -9.28 -7.88
N PRO A 437 -13.00 -9.50 -7.06
CA PRO A 437 -12.83 -9.95 -5.69
C PRO A 437 -12.13 -11.32 -5.63
N GLU A 438 -11.17 -11.47 -4.72
CA GLU A 438 -10.41 -12.71 -4.54
C GLU A 438 -10.44 -13.12 -3.07
N VAL A 439 -10.60 -14.41 -2.80
CA VAL A 439 -10.49 -14.96 -1.44
C VAL A 439 -9.01 -15.10 -1.09
N LEU A 440 -8.58 -14.44 -0.01
CA LEU A 440 -7.22 -14.59 0.51
C LEU A 440 -7.08 -15.89 1.32
N GLY A 441 -8.11 -16.24 2.09
CA GLY A 441 -8.14 -17.46 2.89
C GLY A 441 -9.25 -17.47 3.93
N ARG A 442 -9.39 -18.59 4.62
CA ARG A 442 -10.34 -18.75 5.73
C ARG A 442 -9.60 -18.67 7.06
N PHE A 443 -9.83 -17.59 7.81
CA PHE A 443 -9.19 -17.36 9.12
C PHE A 443 -9.88 -18.13 10.25
N MET A 444 -11.19 -18.36 10.11
CA MET A 444 -12.00 -19.10 11.08
C MET A 444 -13.22 -19.73 10.41
N SER A 445 -13.89 -20.64 11.12
CA SER A 445 -15.17 -21.18 10.68
C SER A 445 -16.26 -20.10 10.73
N ALA A 446 -17.32 -20.29 9.95
CA ALA A 446 -18.50 -19.43 10.00
C ALA A 446 -19.14 -19.43 11.40
N ASP A 447 -19.15 -20.56 12.10
CA ASP A 447 -19.70 -20.62 13.46
C ASP A 447 -18.91 -19.75 14.45
N THR A 448 -17.58 -19.85 14.42
CA THR A 448 -16.70 -18.98 15.22
C THR A 448 -16.90 -17.51 14.89
N ALA A 449 -16.97 -17.17 13.60
CA ALA A 449 -17.21 -15.80 13.17
C ALA A 449 -18.54 -15.27 13.73
N ARG A 450 -19.64 -16.03 13.61
CA ARG A 450 -20.96 -15.66 14.17
C ARG A 450 -20.94 -15.45 15.67
N ARG A 451 -20.28 -16.34 16.42
CA ARG A 451 -20.12 -16.18 17.89
C ARG A 451 -19.32 -14.93 18.22
N LEU A 452 -18.22 -14.67 17.50
CA LEU A 452 -17.44 -13.44 17.68
C LEU A 452 -18.25 -12.20 17.34
N ARG A 453 -19.14 -12.21 16.34
CA ARG A 453 -20.04 -11.08 16.06
C ARG A 453 -20.87 -10.72 17.30
N VAL A 454 -21.47 -11.71 17.95
CA VAL A 454 -22.26 -11.50 19.18
C VAL A 454 -21.37 -10.98 20.32
N MET A 455 -20.18 -11.54 20.50
CA MET A 455 -19.27 -11.13 21.57
C MET A 455 -18.72 -9.70 21.36
N LEU A 456 -18.38 -9.34 20.13
CA LEU A 456 -17.92 -8.00 19.76
C LEU A 456 -19.05 -6.98 19.82
N ARG A 457 -20.29 -7.38 19.52
CA ARG A 457 -21.47 -6.55 19.80
C ARG A 457 -21.60 -6.29 21.29
N ARG A 458 -21.44 -7.32 22.13
CA ARG A 458 -21.48 -7.17 23.60
C ARG A 458 -20.38 -6.29 24.16
N ALA A 459 -19.20 -6.28 23.53
CA ALA A 459 -18.12 -5.38 23.90
C ALA A 459 -18.48 -3.89 23.68
N VAL A 460 -19.42 -3.60 22.76
CA VAL A 460 -19.96 -2.27 22.55
C VAL A 460 -21.20 -2.01 23.41
N THR A 461 -22.11 -2.97 23.64
CA THR A 461 -23.31 -2.70 24.47
C THR A 461 -23.01 -2.65 25.98
N ASP A 462 -22.19 -3.57 26.49
CA ASP A 462 -21.99 -3.81 27.94
C ASP A 462 -20.50 -3.77 28.35
N GLY A 463 -19.64 -3.43 27.40
CA GLY A 463 -18.20 -3.52 27.52
C GLY A 463 -17.47 -2.20 27.37
N THR A 464 -16.19 -2.28 27.03
CA THR A 464 -15.31 -1.12 26.92
C THR A 464 -15.68 -0.14 25.80
N GLY A 465 -16.56 -0.53 24.87
CA GLY A 465 -17.05 0.29 23.76
C GLY A 465 -18.36 1.02 24.03
N GLN A 466 -18.93 0.95 25.24
CA GLN A 466 -20.27 1.50 25.55
C GLN A 466 -20.49 2.96 25.15
N GLY A 467 -19.46 3.80 25.25
CA GLY A 467 -19.55 5.23 24.92
C GLY A 467 -19.86 5.54 23.44
N ILE A 468 -19.79 4.55 22.55
CA ILE A 468 -20.09 4.72 21.12
C ILE A 468 -21.36 4.00 20.66
N GLU A 469 -22.10 3.39 21.59
CA GLU A 469 -23.37 2.75 21.26
C GLU A 469 -24.31 3.79 20.65
N THR A 470 -24.74 3.53 19.41
CA THR A 470 -25.53 4.47 18.61
C THR A 470 -26.66 3.71 17.96
N ALA A 471 -27.88 4.14 18.23
CA ALA A 471 -29.08 3.52 17.68
C ALA A 471 -29.01 3.48 16.15
N GLY A 472 -29.35 2.34 15.55
CA GLY A 472 -29.36 2.14 14.10
C GLY A 472 -28.00 1.78 13.47
N LEU A 473 -26.87 1.98 14.14
CA LEU A 473 -25.56 1.55 13.62
C LEU A 473 -25.20 0.11 13.99
N GLU A 474 -25.66 -0.38 15.15
CA GLU A 474 -25.36 -1.72 15.67
C GLU A 474 -23.87 -2.07 15.61
N ILE A 475 -23.00 -1.19 16.12
CA ILE A 475 -21.55 -1.37 16.02
C ILE A 475 -21.12 -2.61 16.83
N ALA A 476 -20.31 -3.47 16.21
CA ALA A 476 -19.58 -4.54 16.89
C ALA A 476 -18.08 -4.28 16.75
N GLY A 477 -17.35 -4.31 17.87
CA GLY A 477 -15.93 -3.99 17.81
C GLY A 477 -15.18 -4.23 19.11
N LYS A 478 -13.88 -3.99 19.05
CA LYS A 478 -12.97 -4.15 20.18
C LYS A 478 -12.05 -2.95 20.29
N THR A 479 -12.06 -2.32 21.47
CA THR A 479 -11.06 -1.30 21.82
C THR A 479 -9.72 -1.95 22.15
N GLY A 480 -8.64 -1.26 21.82
CA GLY A 480 -7.30 -1.60 22.24
C GLY A 480 -6.57 -0.40 22.80
N THR A 481 -5.77 -0.66 23.81
CA THR A 481 -4.77 0.27 24.33
C THR A 481 -3.47 -0.49 24.31
N ALA A 482 -2.51 -0.05 23.51
CA ALA A 482 -1.22 -0.69 23.40
C ALA A 482 -0.16 0.20 24.06
N GLU A 483 0.48 -0.32 25.11
CA GLU A 483 1.55 0.37 25.82
C GLU A 483 2.67 0.77 24.85
N ASN A 484 3.10 2.02 24.97
CA ASN A 484 4.22 2.56 24.23
C ASN A 484 5.28 3.00 25.24
N PRO A 485 6.49 2.42 25.22
CA PRO A 485 7.57 2.83 26.12
C PRO A 485 7.96 4.30 26.00
N GLN A 486 7.67 4.94 24.87
CA GLN A 486 8.12 6.28 24.51
C GLN A 486 7.08 7.38 24.78
N GLY A 487 5.92 7.05 25.37
CA GLY A 487 4.89 8.04 25.68
C GLY A 487 3.53 7.44 25.98
N ALA A 488 2.47 8.17 25.62
CA ALA A 488 1.12 7.67 25.76
C ALA A 488 0.89 6.43 24.87
N SER A 489 0.00 5.54 25.34
CA SER A 489 -0.39 4.34 24.61
C SER A 489 -1.01 4.66 23.25
N HIS A 490 -0.90 3.72 22.31
CA HIS A 490 -1.64 3.80 21.05
C HIS A 490 -3.11 3.42 21.28
N SER A 491 -4.01 4.24 20.74
CA SER A 491 -5.45 4.07 20.83
C SER A 491 -5.95 3.31 19.61
N TRP A 492 -6.52 2.13 19.83
CA TRP A 492 -7.04 1.25 18.79
C TRP A 492 -8.54 1.05 18.92
N PHE A 493 -9.21 0.93 17.79
CA PHE A 493 -10.53 0.35 17.70
C PHE A 493 -10.70 -0.40 16.38
N ILE A 494 -11.10 -1.67 16.44
CA ILE A 494 -11.41 -2.50 15.26
C ILE A 494 -12.86 -2.94 15.34
N GLY A 495 -13.49 -3.18 14.20
CA GLY A 495 -14.86 -3.67 14.22
C GLY A 495 -15.53 -3.69 12.86
N PHE A 496 -16.83 -3.83 12.89
CA PHE A 496 -17.71 -3.77 11.73
C PHE A 496 -19.11 -3.33 12.14
N ALA A 497 -19.88 -2.87 11.17
CA ALA A 497 -21.25 -2.46 11.33
C ALA A 497 -22.05 -2.66 10.03
N PRO A 498 -23.36 -2.90 10.12
CA PRO A 498 -24.11 -3.35 11.31
C PRO A 498 -23.67 -4.74 11.81
N ALA A 499 -23.83 -5.05 13.08
CA ALA A 499 -23.44 -6.36 13.62
C ALA A 499 -24.29 -7.52 13.07
N SER A 500 -25.56 -7.25 12.80
CA SER A 500 -26.55 -8.22 12.30
C SER A 500 -26.31 -8.58 10.82
N ALA A 501 -26.00 -7.58 10.00
CA ALA A 501 -25.68 -7.70 8.58
C ALA A 501 -24.48 -6.81 8.22
N PRO A 502 -23.23 -7.26 8.47
CA PRO A 502 -22.05 -6.42 8.30
C PRO A 502 -21.86 -5.91 6.88
N ARG A 503 -21.81 -4.59 6.70
CA ARG A 503 -21.57 -3.92 5.42
C ARG A 503 -20.19 -3.28 5.36
N LEU A 504 -19.69 -2.79 6.49
CA LEU A 504 -18.38 -2.15 6.62
C LEU A 504 -17.60 -2.79 7.76
N ALA A 505 -16.33 -3.11 7.51
CA ALA A 505 -15.34 -3.40 8.53
C ALA A 505 -14.31 -2.28 8.57
N PHE A 506 -13.74 -2.03 9.75
CA PHE A 506 -12.87 -0.90 9.96
C PHE A 506 -11.79 -1.15 11.00
N VAL A 507 -10.81 -0.27 10.96
CA VAL A 507 -9.83 -0.03 12.01
C VAL A 507 -9.58 1.47 12.14
N VAL A 508 -9.39 1.91 13.37
CA VAL A 508 -8.87 3.23 13.71
C VAL A 508 -7.69 3.04 14.65
N LEU A 509 -6.56 3.65 14.30
CA LEU A 509 -5.37 3.75 15.13
C LEU A 509 -5.02 5.22 15.30
N VAL A 510 -4.89 5.68 16.54
CA VAL A 510 -4.30 6.98 16.87
C VAL A 510 -3.04 6.76 17.71
N GLU A 511 -1.90 7.19 17.15
CA GLU A 511 -0.63 7.13 17.85
C GLU A 511 -0.67 8.04 19.07
N HIS A 512 -0.28 7.51 20.23
CA HIS A 512 -0.25 8.25 21.49
C HIS A 512 -1.62 8.83 21.89
N GLY A 513 -2.72 8.28 21.35
CA GLY A 513 -4.09 8.70 21.65
C GLY A 513 -4.61 8.22 23.00
N GLY A 514 -3.82 7.45 23.77
CA GLY A 514 -4.24 6.89 25.04
C GLY A 514 -5.25 5.75 24.85
N TYR A 515 -6.43 5.87 25.46
CA TYR A 515 -7.42 4.79 25.48
C TYR A 515 -8.20 4.65 24.18
N GLY A 516 -8.35 3.42 23.69
CA GLY A 516 -9.17 3.07 22.52
C GLY A 516 -10.60 3.60 22.60
N SER A 517 -11.22 3.51 23.79
CA SER A 517 -12.61 3.90 24.04
C SER A 517 -12.87 5.41 23.96
N THR A 518 -11.84 6.25 24.17
CA THR A 518 -12.01 7.71 24.26
C THR A 518 -11.57 8.46 23.00
N VAL A 519 -10.82 7.81 22.10
CA VAL A 519 -10.28 8.45 20.89
C VAL A 519 -10.61 7.64 19.64
N ALA A 520 -10.07 6.42 19.49
CA ALA A 520 -10.27 5.63 18.27
C ALA A 520 -11.73 5.19 18.05
N ALA A 521 -12.44 4.82 19.11
CA ALA A 521 -13.83 4.37 19.01
C ALA A 521 -14.79 5.50 18.57
N PRO A 522 -14.77 6.71 19.16
CA PRO A 522 -15.59 7.83 18.68
C PRO A 522 -15.34 8.18 17.21
N ILE A 523 -14.07 8.17 16.76
CA ILE A 523 -13.73 8.40 15.35
C ILE A 523 -14.40 7.37 14.44
N ALA A 524 -14.35 6.09 14.82
CA ALA A 524 -15.03 5.05 14.04
C ALA A 524 -16.55 5.26 13.98
N ARG A 525 -17.19 5.61 15.11
CA ARG A 525 -18.63 5.92 15.15
C ARG A 525 -18.98 7.05 14.19
N ASP A 526 -18.24 8.14 14.24
CA ASP A 526 -18.54 9.34 13.43
C ASP A 526 -18.33 9.06 11.93
N LEU A 527 -17.34 8.25 11.57
CA LEU A 527 -17.15 7.77 10.20
C LEU A 527 -18.28 6.84 9.75
N LEU A 528 -18.78 5.96 10.63
CA LEU A 528 -19.91 5.08 10.32
C LEU A 528 -21.22 5.86 10.16
N LEU A 529 -21.45 6.91 10.96
CA LEU A 529 -22.58 7.83 10.77
C LEU A 529 -22.52 8.48 9.39
N LYS A 530 -21.36 9.04 9.03
CA LYS A 530 -21.15 9.64 7.70
C LYS A 530 -21.32 8.62 6.58
N ALA A 531 -20.88 7.38 6.77
CA ALA A 531 -21.07 6.32 5.80
C ALA A 531 -22.55 5.94 5.64
N ALA A 532 -23.31 5.90 6.74
CA ALA A 532 -24.76 5.64 6.70
C ALA A 532 -25.51 6.75 5.95
N GLU A 533 -25.17 8.03 6.16
CA GLU A 533 -25.72 9.17 5.39
C GLU A 533 -25.46 9.03 3.88
N GLN A 534 -24.37 8.35 3.53
CA GLN A 534 -23.95 8.09 2.16
C GLN A 534 -24.52 6.78 1.57
N GLY A 535 -25.35 6.04 2.31
CA GLY A 535 -26.04 4.82 1.87
C GLY A 535 -25.31 3.50 2.16
N PHE A 536 -24.26 3.52 2.98
CA PHE A 536 -23.52 2.32 3.38
C PHE A 536 -24.16 1.49 4.49
#